data_AF-A0A6A4V0S7-F1
#
_entry.id   AF-A0A6A4V0S7-F1
#
_cell.length_a   1.000
_cell.length_b   1.000
_cell.length_c   1.000
_cell.angle_alpha   90.00
_cell.angle_beta   90.00
_cell.angle_gamma   90.00
#
_symmetry.space_group_name_H-M   'P 1'
#
loop_
_entity.id
_entity.type
_entity.pdbx_description
1 polymer ?
#
loop_
_entity_poly.entity_id
_entity_poly.type
_entity_poly.pdbx_seq_one_letter_code
_entity_poly.pdbx_strand_id
1 'polypeptide(L)'
;MKDHAYAFTFTAYRTTKGRLMKALPVLDYQQLIIDNKIGCLTVVIDRRMTGDFVMPDYRKGQDDLTWLMLMKRGHQAHGLNEILATYSEGNTDSISGNMFKAAKRQWFNYRKALGLGFFQSFFYFVQYAYYAIKKSGLK
;
A
#
# COMPACT_ATOMS: atom_id res chain seq x y z
N MET A 1 -6.17 -7.80 -17.44
CA MET A 1 -7.13 -8.01 -16.32
C MET A 1 -8.17 -9.07 -16.67
N LYS A 2 -8.99 -8.89 -17.72
CA LYS A 2 -9.96 -9.90 -18.18
C LYS A 2 -9.30 -11.20 -18.66
N ASP A 3 -8.25 -11.08 -19.47
CA ASP A 3 -7.56 -12.23 -20.09
C ASP A 3 -6.86 -13.15 -19.07
N HIS A 4 -6.60 -12.63 -17.86
CA HIS A 4 -5.94 -13.35 -16.79
C HIS A 4 -6.79 -13.49 -15.52
N ALA A 5 -8.07 -13.06 -15.56
CA ALA A 5 -8.99 -13.07 -14.42
C ALA A 5 -8.39 -12.43 -13.14
N TYR A 6 -7.81 -11.24 -13.26
CA TYR A 6 -7.24 -10.51 -12.11
C TYR A 6 -8.28 -9.61 -11.45
N ALA A 7 -8.48 -9.80 -10.14
CA ALA A 7 -9.44 -9.02 -9.36
C ALA A 7 -8.87 -7.66 -8.90
N PHE A 8 -7.56 -7.56 -8.68
CA PHE A 8 -6.88 -6.37 -8.17
C PHE A 8 -5.60 -6.14 -8.99
N THR A 9 -5.55 -5.03 -9.70
CA THR A 9 -4.40 -4.64 -10.52
C THR A 9 -3.91 -3.24 -10.20
N PHE A 10 -2.64 -2.98 -10.47
CA PHE A 10 -2.04 -1.65 -10.34
C PHE A 10 -0.94 -1.46 -11.38
N THR A 11 -0.60 -0.21 -11.69
CA THR A 11 0.46 0.11 -12.68
C THR A 11 1.65 0.81 -12.02
N ALA A 12 2.77 0.87 -12.75
CA ALA A 12 3.85 1.76 -12.40
C ALA A 12 3.39 3.23 -12.56
N TYR A 13 4.05 4.12 -11.84
CA TYR A 13 3.81 5.57 -11.96
C TYR A 13 5.10 6.35 -11.79
N ARG A 14 5.09 7.58 -12.29
CA ARG A 14 6.18 8.52 -12.11
C ARG A 14 5.71 9.70 -11.27
N THR A 15 6.60 10.32 -10.51
CA THR A 15 6.27 11.59 -9.86
C THR A 15 6.61 12.77 -10.77
N THR A 16 6.02 13.94 -10.52
CA THR A 16 6.37 15.17 -11.26
C THR A 16 7.84 15.56 -11.10
N LYS A 17 8.52 15.10 -10.04
CA LYS A 17 9.97 15.25 -9.84
C LYS A 17 10.82 14.17 -10.50
N GLY A 18 10.23 13.32 -11.33
CA GLY A 18 10.92 12.30 -12.13
C GLY A 18 11.19 10.98 -11.42
N ARG A 19 10.77 10.80 -10.16
CA ARG A 19 10.96 9.52 -9.45
C ARG A 19 10.04 8.45 -10.02
N LEU A 20 10.61 7.31 -10.40
CA LEU A 20 9.87 6.16 -10.91
C LEU A 20 9.51 5.18 -9.78
N MET A 21 8.24 4.82 -9.70
CA MET A 21 7.74 3.75 -8.85
C MET A 21 7.33 2.58 -9.74
N LYS A 22 8.14 1.52 -9.71
CA LYS A 22 7.92 0.30 -10.50
C LYS A 22 6.81 -0.54 -9.87
N ALA A 23 5.98 -1.16 -10.71
CA ALA A 23 5.02 -2.15 -10.25
C ALA A 23 5.66 -3.53 -10.19
N LEU A 24 5.48 -4.23 -9.08
CA LEU A 24 5.89 -5.63 -8.94
C LEU A 24 4.86 -6.52 -9.66
N PRO A 25 5.29 -7.56 -10.42
CA PRO A 25 4.36 -8.41 -11.16
C PRO A 25 3.24 -8.99 -10.30
N VAL A 26 3.59 -9.41 -9.07
CA VAL A 26 2.65 -9.84 -8.04
C VAL A 26 3.13 -9.27 -6.72
N LEU A 27 2.21 -8.73 -5.93
CA LEU A 27 2.42 -8.35 -4.55
C LEU A 27 1.54 -9.24 -3.67
N ASP A 28 2.13 -9.83 -2.64
CA ASP A 28 1.41 -10.59 -1.63
C ASP A 28 1.07 -9.75 -0.38
N TYR A 29 0.21 -10.29 0.48
CA TYR A 29 -0.28 -9.58 1.67
C TYR A 29 0.86 -9.23 2.64
N GLN A 30 1.88 -10.09 2.76
CA GLN A 30 3.01 -9.87 3.65
C GLN A 30 3.91 -8.75 3.13
N GLN A 31 4.10 -8.67 1.82
CA GLN A 31 4.85 -7.57 1.20
C GLN A 31 4.08 -6.25 1.37
N LEU A 32 2.77 -6.25 1.13
CA LEU A 32 1.93 -5.06 1.27
C LEU A 32 1.88 -4.54 2.70
N ILE A 33 1.76 -5.44 3.70
CA ILE A 33 1.64 -5.02 5.11
C ILE A 33 2.94 -4.38 5.61
N ILE A 34 4.10 -4.79 5.07
CA ILE A 34 5.42 -4.29 5.44
C ILE A 34 5.76 -2.97 4.72
N ASP A 35 5.51 -2.87 3.41
CA ASP A 35 5.80 -1.68 2.60
C ASP A 35 4.78 -1.58 1.46
N ASN A 36 3.83 -0.66 1.59
CA ASN A 36 2.88 -0.42 0.51
C ASN A 36 3.57 0.30 -0.66
N LYS A 37 3.58 -0.38 -1.81
CA LYS A 37 4.13 0.12 -3.09
C LYS A 37 3.05 0.47 -4.12
N ILE A 38 1.78 0.30 -3.75
CA ILE A 38 0.63 0.55 -4.62
C ILE A 38 0.19 2.01 -4.47
N GLY A 39 0.26 2.77 -5.57
CA GLY A 39 -0.28 4.12 -5.62
C GLY A 39 -1.78 4.08 -5.86
N CYS A 40 -2.58 4.73 -5.01
CA CYS A 40 -4.06 4.73 -5.13
C CYS A 40 -4.55 5.11 -6.54
N LEU A 41 -3.87 6.05 -7.18
CA LEU A 41 -4.18 6.53 -8.53
C LEU A 41 -3.96 5.50 -9.66
N THR A 42 -3.23 4.40 -9.41
CA THR A 42 -2.91 3.39 -10.42
C THR A 42 -3.78 2.13 -10.31
N VAL A 43 -4.67 2.07 -9.32
CA VAL A 43 -5.40 0.85 -8.99
C VAL A 43 -6.66 0.69 -9.83
N VAL A 44 -6.88 -0.53 -10.33
CA VAL A 44 -8.13 -0.96 -10.95
C VAL A 44 -8.58 -2.28 -10.32
N ILE A 45 -9.85 -2.33 -9.88
CA ILE A 45 -10.42 -3.48 -9.15
C ILE A 45 -11.69 -3.99 -9.83
N ASP A 46 -11.80 -5.31 -9.97
CA ASP A 46 -13.03 -5.96 -10.41
C ASP A 46 -13.96 -6.25 -9.23
N ARG A 47 -15.01 -5.45 -9.07
CA ARG A 47 -16.02 -5.68 -8.03
C ARG A 47 -16.81 -6.97 -8.22
N ARG A 48 -16.89 -7.52 -9.43
CA ARG A 48 -17.54 -8.82 -9.67
C ARG A 48 -16.74 -9.96 -9.04
N MET A 49 -15.41 -9.80 -8.94
CA MET A 49 -14.52 -10.78 -8.34
C MET A 49 -14.26 -10.53 -6.85
N THR A 50 -14.10 -9.26 -6.45
CA THR A 50 -13.81 -8.91 -5.04
C THR A 50 -15.04 -8.83 -4.15
N GLY A 51 -16.22 -8.81 -4.77
CA GLY A 51 -17.44 -8.35 -4.14
C GLY A 51 -17.35 -6.87 -3.74
N ASP A 52 -18.30 -6.46 -2.90
CA ASP A 52 -18.38 -5.08 -2.43
C ASP A 52 -17.38 -4.80 -1.30
N PHE A 53 -16.81 -3.60 -1.35
CA PHE A 53 -15.94 -3.07 -0.31
C PHE A 53 -16.08 -1.55 -0.28
N VAL A 54 -15.76 -0.97 0.86
CA VAL A 54 -15.79 0.47 1.08
C VAL A 54 -14.43 0.87 1.62
N MET A 55 -13.89 1.96 1.08
CA MET A 55 -12.67 2.56 1.62
C MET A 55 -12.98 3.12 3.02
N PRO A 56 -12.26 2.70 4.07
CA PRO A 56 -12.56 3.14 5.43
C PRO A 56 -12.36 4.66 5.58
N ASP A 57 -13.25 5.31 6.32
CA ASP A 57 -13.16 6.75 6.60
C ASP A 57 -12.13 7.05 7.71
N TYR A 58 -10.85 7.07 7.31
CA TYR A 58 -9.75 7.50 8.17
C TYR A 58 -9.08 8.75 7.62
N ARG A 59 -8.61 9.65 8.49
CA ARG A 59 -7.90 10.87 8.04
C ARG A 59 -6.66 10.59 7.17
N LYS A 60 -5.98 9.46 7.34
CA LYS A 60 -4.78 9.06 6.56
C LYS A 60 -4.68 7.53 6.49
N GLY A 61 -4.14 6.99 5.39
CA GLY A 61 -3.88 5.55 5.20
C GLY A 61 -5.14 4.74 4.86
N GLN A 62 -6.13 5.39 4.24
CA GLN A 62 -7.37 4.75 3.81
C GLN A 62 -7.12 3.73 2.68
N ASP A 63 -6.25 4.11 1.74
CA ASP A 63 -5.79 3.30 0.62
C ASP A 63 -5.04 2.05 1.09
N ASP A 64 -4.01 2.22 1.93
CA ASP A 64 -3.23 1.13 2.53
C ASP A 64 -4.15 0.06 3.16
N LEU A 65 -5.12 0.51 3.97
CA LEU A 65 -6.07 -0.37 4.65
C LEU A 65 -7.02 -1.06 3.67
N THR A 66 -7.48 -0.36 2.65
CA THR A 66 -8.37 -0.93 1.62
C THR A 66 -7.68 -2.08 0.90
N TRP A 67 -6.42 -1.88 0.50
CA TRP A 67 -5.64 -2.92 -0.18
C TRP A 67 -5.39 -4.12 0.73
N LEU A 68 -5.04 -3.88 2.00
CA LEU A 68 -4.86 -4.96 2.97
C LEU A 68 -6.15 -5.73 3.23
N MET A 69 -7.30 -5.05 3.32
CA MET A 69 -8.59 -5.71 3.48
C MET A 69 -8.95 -6.59 2.27
N LEU A 70 -8.73 -6.11 1.04
CA LEU A 70 -8.95 -6.89 -0.17
C LEU A 70 -8.03 -8.10 -0.24
N MET A 71 -6.74 -7.92 0.08
CA MET A 71 -5.79 -9.03 0.04
C MET A 71 -6.02 -10.05 1.15
N LYS A 72 -6.53 -9.62 2.32
CA LYS A 72 -6.96 -10.52 3.40
C LYS A 72 -8.15 -11.40 3.00
N ARG A 73 -8.96 -10.98 2.03
CA ARG A 73 -10.04 -11.80 1.44
C ARG A 73 -9.53 -12.86 0.45
N GLY A 74 -8.21 -12.94 0.22
CA GLY A 74 -7.58 -13.93 -0.67
C GLY A 74 -7.24 -13.40 -2.06
N HIS A 75 -7.42 -12.10 -2.32
CA HIS A 75 -7.02 -11.50 -3.59
C HIS A 75 -5.52 -11.17 -3.61
N GLN A 76 -4.89 -11.31 -4.76
CA GLN A 76 -3.52 -10.86 -5.00
C GLN A 76 -3.53 -9.57 -5.84
N ALA A 77 -2.55 -8.70 -5.59
CA ALA A 77 -2.40 -7.49 -6.38
C ALA A 77 -1.41 -7.75 -7.53
N HIS A 78 -1.85 -7.54 -8.76
CA HIS A 78 -1.05 -7.79 -9.96
C HIS A 78 -0.57 -6.48 -10.58
N GLY A 79 0.74 -6.34 -10.74
CA GLY A 79 1.35 -5.13 -11.25
C GLY A 79 1.64 -5.18 -12.75
N LEU A 80 1.19 -4.17 -13.49
CA LEU A 80 1.65 -3.89 -14.84
C LEU A 80 2.77 -2.86 -14.77
N ASN A 81 3.99 -3.23 -15.17
CA ASN A 81 5.15 -2.34 -15.10
C ASN A 81 5.20 -1.34 -16.27
N GLU A 82 4.09 -0.65 -16.51
CA GLU A 82 3.94 0.44 -17.47
C GLU A 82 3.57 1.72 -16.73
N ILE A 83 4.15 2.85 -17.15
CA ILE A 83 3.90 4.15 -16.53
C ILE A 83 2.62 4.72 -17.14
N LEU A 84 1.49 4.45 -16.49
CA LEU A 84 0.18 4.95 -16.94
C LEU A 84 -0.33 6.15 -16.14
N ALA A 85 0.48 6.66 -15.21
CA ALA A 85 0.08 7.79 -14.40
C ALA A 85 1.24 8.61 -13.82
N THR A 86 0.93 9.86 -13.51
CA THR A 86 1.86 10.84 -12.95
C THR A 86 1.34 11.38 -11.62
N TYR A 87 2.13 11.19 -10.55
CA TYR A 87 1.82 11.69 -9.21
C TYR A 87 2.42 13.08 -9.00
N SER A 88 1.56 14.07 -8.75
CA SER A 88 1.97 15.43 -8.43
C SER A 88 2.49 15.54 -7.00
N GLU A 89 3.79 15.81 -6.88
CA GLU A 89 4.39 16.16 -5.58
C GLU A 89 4.15 17.65 -5.31
N GLY A 90 3.30 17.97 -4.32
CA GLY A 90 3.09 19.34 -3.87
C GLY A 90 4.36 19.97 -3.26
N ASN A 91 4.47 21.30 -3.37
CA ASN A 91 5.48 22.08 -2.68
C ASN A 91 5.03 22.31 -1.23
N THR A 92 5.98 22.19 -0.29
CA THR A 92 5.86 22.41 1.17
C THR A 92 4.98 21.41 1.93
N ASP A 93 5.55 20.84 3.00
CA ASP A 93 4.92 19.93 3.97
C ASP A 93 4.15 18.74 3.39
N SER A 94 4.86 17.84 2.70
CA SER A 94 4.34 16.51 2.43
C SER A 94 3.78 15.91 3.74
N ILE A 95 2.51 15.50 3.69
CA ILE A 95 1.70 14.99 4.81
C ILE A 95 2.35 13.77 5.51
N SER A 96 3.39 13.20 4.87
CA SER A 96 4.29 12.12 5.28
C SER A 96 5.52 12.54 6.09
N GLY A 97 5.78 13.83 6.32
CA GLY A 97 7.04 14.32 6.90
C GLY A 97 7.37 13.87 8.33
N ASN A 98 6.45 13.18 9.02
CA ASN A 98 6.67 12.69 10.37
C ASN A 98 6.60 11.15 10.45
N MET A 99 7.77 10.51 10.41
CA MET A 99 7.93 9.05 10.47
C MET A 99 7.32 8.46 11.76
N PHE A 100 7.38 9.17 12.89
CA PHE A 100 6.80 8.71 14.14
C PHE A 100 5.26 8.62 14.06
N LYS A 101 4.62 9.63 13.46
CA LYS A 101 3.17 9.60 13.22
C LYS A 101 2.78 8.47 12.25
N ALA A 102 3.60 8.20 11.24
CA ALA A 102 3.40 7.07 10.32
C ALA A 102 3.52 5.72 11.04
N ALA A 103 4.55 5.53 11.86
CA ALA A 103 4.74 4.31 12.65
C ALA A 103 3.60 4.07 13.65
N LYS A 104 3.17 5.12 14.39
CA LYS A 104 2.01 5.02 15.30
C LYS A 104 0.75 4.58 14.57
N ARG A 105 0.52 5.12 13.37
CA ARG A 105 -0.61 4.74 12.52
C ARG A 105 -0.50 3.29 12.06
N GLN A 106 0.67 2.86 11.62
CA GLN A 106 0.89 1.48 11.17
C GLN A 106 0.64 0.48 12.30
N TRP A 107 1.10 0.78 13.52
CA TRP A 107 0.80 -0.03 14.70
C TRP A 107 -0.70 -0.10 15.00
N PHE A 108 -1.40 1.04 14.91
CA PHE A 108 -2.86 1.09 15.06
C PHE A 108 -3.56 0.22 14.01
N ASN A 109 -3.14 0.32 12.75
CA ASN A 109 -3.69 -0.49 11.65
C ASN A 109 -3.56 -1.98 11.95
N TYR A 110 -2.41 -2.45 12.43
CA TYR A 110 -2.22 -3.86 12.79
C TYR A 110 -3.16 -4.31 13.91
N ARG A 111 -3.24 -3.53 14.99
CA ARG A 111 -3.95 -3.96 16.21
C ARG A 111 -5.45 -3.73 16.17
N LYS A 112 -5.90 -2.65 15.52
CA LYS A 112 -7.30 -2.21 15.56
C LYS A 112 -8.02 -2.43 14.23
N ALA A 113 -7.41 -2.06 13.11
CA ALA A 113 -8.08 -2.19 11.81
C ALA A 113 -8.02 -3.63 11.27
N LEU A 114 -6.85 -4.28 11.34
CA LEU A 114 -6.64 -5.64 10.83
C LEU A 114 -6.91 -6.73 11.89
N GLY A 115 -6.96 -6.33 13.17
CA GLY A 115 -7.22 -7.23 14.29
C GLY A 115 -6.13 -8.29 14.51
N LEU A 116 -4.88 -7.98 14.16
CA LEU A 116 -3.78 -8.93 14.31
C LEU A 116 -3.42 -9.13 15.79
N GLY A 117 -2.99 -10.36 16.12
CA GLY A 117 -2.47 -10.68 17.45
C GLY A 117 -1.25 -9.83 17.82
N PHE A 118 -0.93 -9.75 19.12
CA PHE A 118 0.20 -8.94 19.60
C PHE A 118 1.53 -9.34 18.94
N PHE A 119 1.87 -10.63 18.97
CA PHE A 119 3.14 -11.14 18.41
C PHE A 119 3.24 -10.94 16.90
N GLN A 120 2.15 -11.22 16.18
CA GLN A 120 2.10 -11.02 14.73
C GLN A 120 2.25 -9.53 14.37
N SER A 121 1.57 -8.65 15.11
CA SER A 121 1.69 -7.20 14.92
C SER A 121 3.11 -6.71 15.18
N PHE A 122 3.76 -7.23 16.23
CA PHE A 122 5.13 -6.90 16.55
C PHE A 122 6.11 -7.33 15.46
N PHE A 123 5.98 -8.58 14.97
CA PHE A 123 6.81 -9.10 13.90
C PHE A 123 6.75 -8.23 12.63
N TYR A 124 5.54 -7.91 12.14
CA TYR A 124 5.39 -7.05 10.97
C TYR A 124 5.81 -5.61 11.24
N PHE A 125 5.67 -5.11 12.46
CA PHE A 125 6.08 -3.76 12.82
C PHE A 125 7.61 -3.60 12.80
N VAL A 126 8.35 -4.59 13.29
CA VAL A 126 9.83 -4.59 13.21
C VAL A 126 10.29 -4.58 11.76
N GLN A 127 9.68 -5.42 10.91
CA GLN A 127 10.00 -5.44 9.48
C GLN A 127 9.68 -4.10 8.79
N TYR A 128 8.48 -3.56 9.02
CA TYR A 128 8.09 -2.24 8.53
C TYR A 128 9.11 -1.16 8.95
N ALA A 129 9.50 -1.13 10.22
CA ALA A 129 10.45 -0.15 10.75
C ALA A 129 11.83 -0.30 10.08
N TYR A 130 12.32 -1.53 9.91
CA TYR A 130 13.57 -1.82 9.22
C TYR A 130 13.56 -1.31 7.77
N TYR A 131 12.50 -1.60 7.00
CA TYR A 131 12.37 -1.13 5.62
C TYR A 131 12.23 0.39 5.54
N ALA A 132 11.50 1.02 6.46
CA ALA A 132 11.35 2.46 6.52
C ALA A 132 12.70 3.17 6.76
N ILE A 133 13.52 2.66 7.68
CA ILE A 133 14.87 3.21 7.95
C ILE A 133 15.77 3.05 6.72
N LYS A 134 15.81 1.86 6.12
CA LYS A 134 16.59 1.57 4.92
C LYS A 134 16.23 2.51 3.76
N LYS A 135 14.94 2.84 3.62
CA LYS A 135 14.41 3.73 2.57
C LYS A 135 14.73 5.21 2.83
N SER A 136 14.73 5.64 4.09
CA SER A 136 15.03 7.02 4.46
C SER A 136 16.51 7.39 4.38
N GLY A 137 17.41 6.43 4.16
CA GLY A 137 18.84 6.72 3.98
C GLY A 137 19.55 7.21 5.23
N LEU A 138 18.94 7.05 6.41
CA LEU A 138 19.61 7.23 7.71
C LEU A 138 20.67 6.13 7.83
N LYS A 139 21.90 6.49 7.46
CA LYS A 139 23.12 5.86 7.96
C LYS A 139 23.43 6.40 9.35
#